data_AF-A0AAV1GGK5-F1
#
_entry.id   AF-A0AAV1GGK5-F1
#
_cell.length_a   1.000
_cell.length_b   1.000
_cell.length_c   1.000
_cell.angle_alpha   90.00
_cell.angle_beta   90.00
_cell.angle_gamma   90.00
#
_symmetry.space_group_name_H-M   'P 1'
#
loop_
_entity.id
_entity.type
_entity.pdbx_description
1 polymer ?
#
loop_
_entity_poly.entity_id
_entity_poly.type
_entity_poly.pdbx_seq_one_letter_code
_entity_poly.pdbx_strand_id
1 'polypeptide(L)'
;MEEKDERVDLIQRFTVNSLRLDPDSWRDFVLEEENQVVFTGFFKSKDFKTMFINRDSEGRLKVSFQFPENVQTKVICVSKTVREALSEENIRDSLTVQEIHGEDAMTVTASVCQQVTCPLLGSLAEQQPISWAAGEGDESQTIMERQKTATQVMRAQIEGRIFLPHPAALQDASYYDNCVGGELSPACDTTIVEWAEFVSEFLKENSSEVVLKGLKPFPSEEFNFWMKRRNNLRFLQEQLQSSRAQQVAAVVQQVDSVLWFTLQDIYRDVEESLREAEEVSQALRPLQETLEQVEQVEYQQLDLIVEAVIERVHQVQIQSQFYRNPDTLLVLLTQICNLFIQRSRDFLRREEVMRGLVSNPGQVLDVRQVIQTLQTLRKAFTEIQNQEQDGVTLSSDSHPADFMDLENVLIHLHKIKEVVFVTLQLSPLDQVVLSGANGSMFTVQVQDLYQDFLHHLKVLSESHCDPTDPEDQNLQIHVDQFLVQVSDQATRLVSLLSRGLEDCCESSSVVQLVQMFWFLLDRPLIRDLLPSLLVRVEVLVLEELDQIEQLFQSQRGDPEVFRGSRSRSSTVAQICWTHQLERRTEEVLKNYRTIQNL
;
A
#
# COMPACT_ATOMS: atom_id res chain seq x y z
N MET A 1 47.14 -23.58 22.97
CA MET A 1 46.53 -23.69 24.32
C MET A 1 46.34 -22.25 24.74
N GLU A 2 45.28 -21.62 24.24
CA GLU A 2 45.00 -20.22 24.57
C GLU A 2 44.59 -20.18 26.04
N GLU A 3 45.30 -19.37 26.84
CA GLU A 3 44.98 -19.14 28.24
C GLU A 3 43.53 -18.66 28.34
N LYS A 4 42.73 -19.40 29.10
CA LYS A 4 41.36 -19.03 29.41
C LYS A 4 41.41 -17.74 30.22
N ASP A 5 40.95 -16.64 29.64
CA ASP A 5 40.94 -15.34 30.30
C ASP A 5 39.89 -15.35 31.44
N GLU A 6 40.36 -15.47 32.68
CA GLU A 6 39.51 -15.55 33.89
C GLU A 6 38.62 -14.32 34.06
N ARG A 7 38.95 -13.19 33.42
CA ARG A 7 38.15 -11.97 33.45
C ARG A 7 36.79 -12.13 32.75
N VAL A 8 36.72 -12.97 31.72
CA VAL A 8 35.47 -13.25 30.98
C VAL A 8 34.51 -14.10 31.83
N ASP A 9 35.05 -14.97 32.69
CA ASP A 9 34.26 -15.84 33.57
C ASP A 9 33.43 -15.02 34.60
N LEU A 10 33.91 -13.84 35.00
CA LEU A 10 33.17 -12.93 35.89
C LEU A 10 31.90 -12.37 35.24
N ILE A 11 31.93 -12.19 33.91
CA ILE A 11 30.78 -11.73 33.13
C ILE A 11 29.85 -12.90 32.82
N GLN A 12 30.42 -14.07 32.52
CA GLN A 12 29.70 -15.29 32.14
C GLN A 12 28.53 -15.60 33.08
N ARG A 13 28.79 -15.66 34.39
CA ARG A 13 27.77 -16.10 35.36
C ARG A 13 26.54 -15.19 35.35
N PHE A 14 26.74 -13.88 35.22
CA PHE A 14 25.62 -12.94 35.16
C PHE A 14 24.88 -13.05 33.83
N THR A 15 25.62 -13.05 32.71
CA THR A 15 25.05 -13.07 31.37
C THR A 15 24.27 -14.35 31.07
N VAL A 16 24.82 -15.52 31.41
CA VAL A 16 24.16 -16.83 31.20
C VAL A 16 22.85 -16.91 31.98
N ASN A 17 22.83 -16.45 33.23
CA ASN A 17 21.63 -16.46 34.05
C ASN A 17 20.59 -15.44 33.57
N SER A 18 21.02 -14.21 33.24
CA SER A 18 20.11 -13.13 32.84
C SER A 18 19.47 -13.39 31.47
N LEU A 19 20.27 -13.81 30.48
CA LEU A 19 19.82 -14.09 29.10
C LEU A 19 19.30 -15.53 28.90
N ARG A 20 19.30 -16.36 29.97
CA ARG A 20 18.88 -17.77 29.96
C ARG A 20 19.56 -18.58 28.86
N LEU A 21 20.88 -18.50 28.82
CA LEU A 21 21.71 -19.17 27.82
C LEU A 21 22.06 -20.59 28.28
N ASP A 22 22.31 -21.47 27.33
CA ASP A 22 22.99 -22.73 27.65
C ASP A 22 24.51 -22.47 27.81
N PRO A 23 25.23 -23.27 28.62
CA PRO A 23 26.65 -23.05 28.87
C PRO A 23 27.56 -23.32 27.67
N ASP A 24 27.09 -24.03 26.64
CA ASP A 24 27.85 -24.33 25.43
C ASP A 24 27.80 -23.11 24.48
N SER A 25 26.64 -22.49 24.29
CA SER A 25 26.48 -21.32 23.42
C SER A 25 27.21 -20.06 23.92
N TRP A 26 27.39 -19.88 25.23
CA TRP A 26 28.30 -18.85 25.74
C TRP A 26 29.77 -19.14 25.39
N ARG A 27 30.19 -20.41 25.45
CA ARG A 27 31.56 -20.80 25.11
C ARG A 27 31.84 -20.56 23.63
N ASP A 28 30.92 -20.99 22.76
CA ASP A 28 31.04 -20.77 21.32
C ASP A 28 31.10 -19.26 21.00
N PHE A 29 30.23 -18.46 21.63
CA PHE A 29 30.21 -17.01 21.49
C PHE A 29 31.53 -16.33 21.89
N VAL A 30 32.14 -16.72 23.01
CA VAL A 30 33.43 -16.15 23.46
C VAL A 30 34.60 -16.60 22.57
N LEU A 31 34.49 -17.76 21.92
CA LEU A 31 35.54 -18.30 21.04
C LEU A 31 35.54 -17.71 19.64
N GLU A 32 34.46 -17.04 19.22
CA GLU A 32 34.42 -16.32 17.94
C GLU A 32 35.45 -15.17 17.91
N GLU A 33 36.30 -15.14 16.88
CA GLU A 33 37.40 -14.18 16.75
C GLU A 33 36.93 -12.72 16.85
N GLU A 34 35.78 -12.39 16.24
CA GLU A 34 35.21 -11.03 16.28
C GLU A 34 34.88 -10.60 17.71
N ASN A 35 34.31 -11.50 18.52
CA ASN A 35 33.93 -11.21 19.90
C ASN A 35 35.17 -11.13 20.81
N GLN A 36 36.18 -11.98 20.58
CA GLN A 36 37.45 -11.92 21.31
C GLN A 36 38.15 -10.57 21.16
N VAL A 37 38.07 -9.95 19.97
CA VAL A 37 38.60 -8.60 19.74
C VAL A 37 37.89 -7.58 20.63
N VAL A 38 36.57 -7.67 20.76
CA VAL A 38 35.77 -6.76 21.60
C VAL A 38 36.07 -6.95 23.08
N PHE A 39 36.10 -8.19 23.58
CA PHE A 39 36.47 -8.49 24.97
C PHE A 39 37.90 -8.03 25.27
N THR A 40 38.87 -8.33 24.40
CA THR A 40 40.26 -7.92 24.57
C THR A 40 40.41 -6.41 24.55
N GLY A 41 39.71 -5.74 23.63
CA GLY A 41 39.66 -4.28 23.52
C GLY A 41 39.09 -3.66 24.79
N PHE A 42 37.97 -4.20 25.30
CA PHE A 42 37.40 -3.77 26.57
C PHE A 42 38.39 -3.93 27.72
N PHE A 43 39.03 -5.08 27.92
CA PHE A 43 39.91 -5.28 29.09
C PHE A 43 41.22 -4.49 29.00
N LYS A 44 41.87 -4.43 27.82
CA LYS A 44 43.21 -3.85 27.67
C LYS A 44 43.22 -2.36 27.36
N SER A 45 42.23 -1.83 26.65
CA SER A 45 42.19 -0.41 26.27
C SER A 45 41.57 0.47 27.36
N LYS A 46 42.06 1.71 27.46
CA LYS A 46 41.44 2.77 28.29
C LYS A 46 40.31 3.50 27.56
N ASP A 47 40.22 3.32 26.24
CA ASP A 47 39.28 4.04 25.37
C ASP A 47 37.85 3.50 25.51
N PHE A 48 37.72 2.19 25.80
CA PHE A 48 36.43 1.53 25.97
C PHE A 48 36.07 1.40 27.45
N LYS A 49 35.11 2.22 27.91
CA LYS A 49 34.58 2.19 29.29
C LYS A 49 33.39 1.23 29.45
N THR A 50 32.66 0.95 28.37
CA THR A 50 31.41 0.18 28.37
C THR A 50 31.37 -0.78 27.20
N MET A 51 30.78 -1.96 27.41
CA MET A 51 30.41 -2.91 26.39
C MET A 51 29.02 -3.48 26.69
N PHE A 52 28.32 -3.92 25.64
CA PHE A 52 26.94 -4.39 25.71
C PHE A 52 26.85 -5.79 25.12
N ILE A 53 26.09 -6.68 25.78
CA ILE A 53 25.81 -8.03 25.30
C ILE A 53 24.30 -8.21 25.22
N ASN A 54 23.78 -8.64 24.08
CA ASN A 54 22.35 -8.87 23.87
C ASN A 54 22.09 -10.07 22.94
N ARG A 55 20.83 -10.47 22.84
CA ARG A 55 20.36 -11.39 21.80
C ARG A 55 19.74 -10.59 20.65
N ASP A 56 19.97 -11.03 19.42
CA ASP A 56 19.28 -10.48 18.24
C ASP A 56 17.92 -11.16 18.02
N SER A 57 17.20 -10.72 16.97
CA SER A 57 15.88 -11.25 16.59
C SER A 57 15.90 -12.73 16.21
N GLU A 58 17.07 -13.27 15.86
CA GLU A 58 17.29 -14.70 15.54
C GLU A 58 17.74 -15.50 16.78
N GLY A 59 17.89 -14.84 17.93
CA GLY A 59 18.30 -15.45 19.20
C GLY A 59 19.80 -15.65 19.37
N ARG A 60 20.63 -15.12 18.46
CA ARG A 60 22.10 -15.17 18.50
C ARG A 60 22.65 -14.09 19.42
N LEU A 61 23.78 -14.37 20.08
CA LEU A 61 24.45 -13.41 20.95
C LEU A 61 25.30 -12.44 20.13
N LYS A 62 25.33 -11.18 20.58
CA LYS A 62 26.21 -10.14 20.03
C LYS A 62 26.86 -9.36 21.17
N VAL A 63 28.12 -8.94 20.98
CA VAL A 63 28.82 -7.99 21.84
C VAL A 63 29.26 -6.78 21.03
N SER A 64 29.10 -5.58 21.59
CA SER A 64 29.58 -4.35 20.97
C SER A 64 29.89 -3.25 21.98
N PHE A 65 30.56 -2.20 21.54
CA PHE A 65 30.84 -1.00 22.35
C PHE A 65 29.72 0.05 22.29
N GLN A 66 28.75 -0.13 21.39
CA GLN A 66 27.60 0.77 21.21
C GLN A 66 26.35 0.12 21.79
N PHE A 67 25.42 0.94 22.29
CA PHE A 67 24.15 0.39 22.76
C PHE A 67 23.39 -0.19 21.55
N PRO A 68 22.86 -1.42 21.62
CA PRO A 68 22.26 -2.06 20.46
C PRO A 68 20.89 -1.43 20.14
N GLU A 69 20.68 -1.09 18.87
CA GLU A 69 19.43 -0.49 18.38
C GLU A 69 18.32 -1.54 18.25
N ASN A 70 17.06 -1.14 18.52
CA ASN A 70 15.86 -1.95 18.30
C ASN A 70 15.85 -3.32 19.01
N VAL A 71 16.46 -3.43 20.19
CA VAL A 71 16.49 -4.67 20.97
C VAL A 71 15.29 -4.76 21.90
N GLN A 72 14.44 -5.76 21.66
CA GLN A 72 13.28 -6.08 22.52
C GLN A 72 13.61 -7.01 23.69
N THR A 73 14.87 -7.46 23.80
CA THR A 73 15.31 -8.36 24.88
C THR A 73 16.14 -7.63 25.93
N LYS A 74 16.55 -8.35 26.97
CA LYS A 74 17.55 -7.87 27.92
C LYS A 74 18.88 -7.56 27.23
N VAL A 75 19.52 -6.49 27.69
CA VAL A 75 20.87 -6.05 27.35
C VAL A 75 21.68 -6.07 28.63
N ILE A 76 22.83 -6.75 28.59
CA ILE A 76 23.80 -6.75 29.69
C ILE A 76 24.78 -5.62 29.45
N CYS A 77 24.81 -4.67 30.38
CA CYS A 77 25.72 -3.52 30.36
C CYS A 77 26.91 -3.85 31.25
N VAL A 78 28.09 -3.96 30.66
CA VAL A 78 29.35 -4.18 31.39
C VAL A 78 30.17 -2.90 31.30
N SER A 79 30.48 -2.31 32.46
CA SER A 79 31.13 -1.01 32.54
C SER A 79 32.30 -1.01 33.52
N LYS A 80 33.29 -0.17 33.23
CA LYS A 80 34.39 0.12 34.14
C LYS A 80 34.05 1.33 35.00
N THR A 81 34.28 1.25 36.31
CA THR A 81 34.14 2.40 37.21
C THR A 81 35.16 3.49 36.87
N VAL A 82 36.40 3.09 36.53
CA VAL A 82 37.53 3.96 36.16
C VAL A 82 38.05 3.63 34.75
N ARG A 83 38.54 4.64 34.01
CA ARG A 83 39.14 4.45 32.68
C ARG A 83 40.57 3.87 32.77
N GLU A 84 40.65 2.59 33.09
CA GLU A 84 41.90 1.86 33.20
C GLU A 84 41.85 0.48 32.52
N ALA A 85 43.03 -0.11 32.32
CA ALA A 85 43.12 -1.51 31.88
C ALA A 85 42.74 -2.42 33.07
N LEU A 86 41.94 -3.43 32.79
CA LEU A 86 41.49 -4.39 33.81
C LEU A 86 42.49 -5.55 33.87
N SER A 87 43.18 -5.67 34.99
CA SER A 87 43.97 -6.84 35.38
C SER A 87 43.14 -7.80 36.22
N GLU A 88 43.66 -9.00 36.50
CA GLU A 88 43.02 -9.96 37.40
C GLU A 88 42.87 -9.43 38.83
N GLU A 89 43.72 -8.47 39.23
CA GLU A 89 43.73 -7.90 40.59
C GLU A 89 42.69 -6.79 40.77
N ASN A 90 42.45 -5.94 39.77
CA ASN A 90 41.53 -4.79 39.89
C ASN A 90 40.12 -5.06 39.37
N ILE A 91 39.90 -6.13 38.58
CA ILE A 91 38.62 -6.35 37.90
C ILE A 91 37.43 -6.49 38.85
N ARG A 92 37.62 -7.03 40.05
CA ARG A 92 36.53 -7.25 41.01
C ARG A 92 35.97 -5.94 41.58
N ASP A 93 36.82 -4.93 41.73
CA ASP A 93 36.45 -3.63 42.30
C ASP A 93 36.12 -2.61 41.21
N SER A 94 36.67 -2.79 40.01
CA SER A 94 36.54 -1.85 38.88
C SER A 94 35.46 -2.22 37.86
N LEU A 95 34.89 -3.43 37.90
CA LEU A 95 33.88 -3.91 36.95
C LEU A 95 32.46 -3.85 37.54
N THR A 96 31.54 -3.23 36.81
CA THR A 96 30.11 -3.24 37.11
C THR A 96 29.35 -3.93 35.99
N VAL A 97 28.49 -4.88 36.35
CA VAL A 97 27.62 -5.61 35.42
C VAL A 97 26.18 -5.36 35.81
N GLN A 98 25.37 -4.89 34.85
CA GLN A 98 23.98 -4.54 35.04
C GLN A 98 23.12 -5.13 33.93
N GLU A 99 21.82 -5.31 34.18
CA GLU A 99 20.84 -5.69 33.16
C GLU A 99 19.84 -4.55 32.94
N ILE A 100 19.51 -4.28 31.69
CA ILE A 100 18.46 -3.35 31.28
C ILE A 100 17.60 -4.04 30.21
N HIS A 101 16.30 -3.81 30.22
CA HIS A 101 15.44 -4.22 29.11
C HIS A 101 15.63 -3.22 27.96
N GLY A 102 15.98 -3.69 26.76
CA GLY A 102 16.39 -2.81 25.66
C GLY A 102 15.33 -1.75 25.30
N GLU A 103 14.06 -2.16 25.28
CA GLU A 103 12.91 -1.28 25.01
C GLU A 103 12.72 -0.19 26.09
N ASP A 104 13.06 -0.49 27.34
CA ASP A 104 12.86 0.41 28.48
C ASP A 104 14.10 1.24 28.82
N ALA A 105 15.20 1.11 28.08
CA ALA A 105 16.49 1.67 28.45
C ALA A 105 16.43 3.19 28.71
N MET A 106 15.71 3.92 27.86
CA MET A 106 15.52 5.36 27.99
C MET A 106 14.62 5.70 29.19
N THR A 107 13.54 4.96 29.41
CA THR A 107 12.60 5.13 30.54
C THR A 107 13.27 4.86 31.89
N VAL A 108 14.06 3.78 31.97
CA VAL A 108 14.84 3.42 33.17
C VAL A 108 15.88 4.49 33.44
N THR A 109 16.62 4.94 32.42
CA THR A 109 17.62 6.01 32.58
C THR A 109 16.98 7.29 33.12
N ALA A 110 15.84 7.70 32.54
CA ALA A 110 15.11 8.87 33.01
C ALA A 110 14.60 8.69 34.46
N SER A 111 14.15 7.50 34.82
CA SER A 111 13.68 7.19 36.18
C SER A 111 14.81 7.20 37.20
N VAL A 112 15.97 6.62 36.88
CA VAL A 112 17.16 6.61 37.75
C VAL A 112 17.71 8.03 37.94
N CYS A 113 17.74 8.85 36.88
CA CYS A 113 18.14 10.25 37.00
C CYS A 113 17.22 11.00 37.98
N GLN A 114 15.90 10.94 37.80
CA GLN A 114 14.96 11.70 38.63
C GLN A 114 14.77 11.15 40.05
N GLN A 115 14.74 9.83 40.23
CA GLN A 115 14.37 9.22 41.52
C GLN A 115 15.59 8.90 42.39
N VAL A 116 16.78 8.83 41.81
CA VAL A 116 18.00 8.44 42.53
C VAL A 116 19.07 9.52 42.41
N THR A 117 19.48 9.86 41.19
CA THR A 117 20.64 10.74 40.97
C THR A 117 20.39 12.18 41.41
N CYS A 118 19.28 12.79 40.99
CA CYS A 118 18.94 14.16 41.38
C CYS A 118 18.73 14.28 42.91
N PRO A 119 17.97 13.39 43.59
CA PRO A 119 17.84 13.44 45.05
C PRO A 119 19.17 13.27 45.79
N LEU A 120 20.05 12.39 45.30
CA LEU A 120 21.37 12.21 45.90
C LEU A 120 22.21 13.49 45.78
N LEU A 121 22.28 14.10 44.61
CA LEU A 121 22.98 15.37 44.39
C LEU A 121 22.41 16.50 45.27
N GLY A 122 21.08 16.60 45.37
CA GLY A 122 20.42 17.58 46.23
C GLY A 122 20.75 17.37 47.72
N SER A 123 20.66 16.12 48.21
CA SER A 123 20.96 15.79 49.60
C SER A 123 22.43 16.04 49.98
N LEU A 124 23.34 15.79 49.04
CA LEU A 124 24.78 16.03 49.23
C LEU A 124 25.09 17.54 49.30
N ALA A 125 24.39 18.35 48.52
CA ALA A 125 24.49 19.81 48.57
C ALA A 125 23.96 20.38 49.91
N GLU A 126 22.88 19.80 50.46
CA GLU A 126 22.28 20.26 51.72
C GLU A 126 23.06 19.85 52.98
N GLN A 127 23.64 18.64 53.01
CA GLN A 127 24.21 18.06 54.25
C GLN A 127 25.71 18.34 54.47
N GLN A 128 26.47 18.78 53.46
CA GLN A 128 27.93 18.94 53.55
C GLN A 128 28.43 20.24 52.89
N PRO A 129 28.14 21.44 53.43
CA PRO A 129 28.73 22.69 52.93
C PRO A 129 30.24 22.83 53.24
N ILE A 130 30.85 21.88 53.98
CA ILE A 130 32.20 22.01 54.58
C ILE A 130 33.29 21.28 53.75
N SER A 131 32.94 20.33 52.88
CA SER A 131 33.92 19.55 52.10
C SER A 131 34.15 20.03 50.67
N TRP A 132 33.27 20.89 50.15
CA TRP A 132 33.35 21.45 48.81
C TRP A 132 34.13 22.77 48.86
N ALA A 133 35.04 22.99 47.93
CA ALA A 133 35.70 24.28 47.80
C ALA A 133 34.66 25.37 47.50
N ALA A 134 34.93 26.61 47.93
CA ALA A 134 34.01 27.73 47.72
C ALA A 134 33.66 27.87 46.23
N GLY A 135 32.39 27.67 45.88
CA GLY A 135 31.86 27.71 44.50
C GLY A 135 31.35 26.36 43.97
N GLU A 136 31.85 25.22 44.46
CA GLU A 136 31.51 23.91 43.88
C GLU A 136 30.11 23.39 44.30
N GLY A 137 29.54 23.90 45.39
CA GLY A 137 28.15 23.59 45.80
C GLY A 137 27.09 24.23 44.90
N ASP A 138 27.36 25.44 44.39
CA ASP A 138 26.50 26.18 43.45
C ASP A 138 26.55 25.54 42.05
N GLU A 139 27.74 25.12 41.62
CA GLU A 139 27.91 24.31 40.41
C GLU A 139 27.15 22.97 40.48
N SER A 140 27.15 22.31 41.65
CA SER A 140 26.45 21.03 41.85
C SER A 140 24.94 21.15 41.77
N GLN A 141 24.36 22.21 42.34
CA GLN A 141 22.93 22.53 42.17
C GLN A 141 22.60 22.83 40.72
N THR A 142 23.44 23.61 40.04
CA THR A 142 23.27 23.92 38.61
C THR A 142 23.29 22.66 37.74
N ILE A 143 24.23 21.74 38.00
CA ILE A 143 24.32 20.45 37.30
C ILE A 143 23.08 19.58 37.57
N MET A 144 22.65 19.50 38.83
CA MET A 144 21.46 18.75 39.23
C MET A 144 20.21 19.27 38.50
N GLU A 145 20.00 20.59 38.47
CA GLU A 145 18.85 21.19 37.81
C GLU A 145 18.90 21.00 36.29
N ARG A 146 20.08 21.16 35.67
CA ARG A 146 20.26 20.85 34.24
C ARG A 146 19.92 19.40 33.93
N GLN A 147 20.37 18.47 34.78
CA GLN A 147 20.10 17.03 34.61
C GLN A 147 18.62 16.70 34.82
N LYS A 148 17.96 17.34 35.79
CA LYS A 148 16.51 17.21 36.03
C LYS A 148 15.70 17.68 34.82
N THR A 149 16.01 18.86 34.29
CA THR A 149 15.37 19.42 33.09
C THR A 149 15.59 18.53 31.87
N ALA A 150 16.84 18.12 31.60
CA ALA A 150 17.16 17.20 30.49
C ALA A 150 16.38 15.88 30.61
N THR A 151 16.20 15.37 31.84
CA THR A 151 15.45 14.14 32.06
C THR A 151 13.94 14.31 31.85
N GLN A 152 13.38 15.48 32.17
CA GLN A 152 11.98 15.80 31.88
C GLN A 152 11.73 15.90 30.37
N VAL A 153 12.62 16.57 29.63
CA VAL A 153 12.58 16.63 28.16
C VAL A 153 12.67 15.22 27.57
N MET A 154 13.64 14.42 28.02
CA MET A 154 13.81 13.04 27.58
C MET A 154 12.55 12.20 27.82
N ARG A 155 11.92 12.31 29.00
CA ARG A 155 10.67 11.59 29.29
C ARG A 155 9.54 12.05 28.37
N ALA A 156 9.37 13.35 28.17
CA ALA A 156 8.35 13.87 27.29
C ALA A 156 8.54 13.35 25.87
N GLN A 157 9.78 13.34 25.35
CA GLN A 157 10.10 12.79 24.03
C GLN A 157 9.79 11.28 23.93
N ILE A 158 10.10 10.49 24.97
CA ILE A 158 9.72 9.06 25.03
C ILE A 158 8.19 8.90 24.94
N GLU A 159 7.44 9.79 25.57
CA GLU A 159 5.97 9.80 25.53
C GLU A 159 5.38 10.45 24.27
N GLY A 160 6.22 10.91 23.33
CA GLY A 160 5.79 11.63 22.11
C GLY A 160 5.25 13.04 22.38
N ARG A 161 5.63 13.65 23.51
CA ARG A 161 5.18 14.95 24.00
C ARG A 161 6.25 16.03 23.88
N ILE A 162 5.80 17.27 23.70
CA ILE A 162 6.67 18.45 23.69
C ILE A 162 6.68 19.08 25.08
N PHE A 163 7.87 19.23 25.66
CA PHE A 163 8.06 19.80 26.98
C PHE A 163 8.86 21.10 26.93
N LEU A 164 8.33 22.15 27.56
CA LEU A 164 8.97 23.45 27.67
C LEU A 164 9.81 23.49 28.96
N PRO A 165 11.15 23.48 28.87
CA PRO A 165 12.01 23.49 30.05
C PRO A 165 11.86 24.82 30.81
N HIS A 166 11.80 24.79 32.13
CA HIS A 166 11.73 26.04 32.91
C HIS A 166 13.12 26.60 33.25
N PRO A 167 13.27 27.93 33.40
CA PRO A 167 14.55 28.50 33.83
C PRO A 167 14.95 27.99 35.22
N ALA A 168 16.20 27.56 35.39
CA ALA A 168 16.71 27.08 36.66
C ALA A 168 16.65 28.15 37.77
N ALA A 169 16.82 29.43 37.40
CA ALA A 169 16.90 30.58 38.31
C ALA A 169 15.60 30.90 39.08
N LEU A 170 14.44 30.39 38.66
CA LEU A 170 13.13 30.68 39.26
C LEU A 170 12.76 29.75 40.44
N GLN A 171 13.71 29.06 41.08
CA GLN A 171 13.40 28.22 42.27
C GLN A 171 13.59 28.97 43.59
N ASP A 172 14.42 30.02 43.63
CA ASP A 172 14.59 30.81 44.83
C ASP A 172 13.47 31.84 44.97
N ALA A 173 12.76 31.79 46.09
CA ALA A 173 11.73 32.78 46.46
C ALA A 173 12.29 34.22 46.53
N SER A 174 13.61 34.39 46.61
CA SER A 174 14.34 35.67 46.57
C SER A 174 14.58 36.21 45.16
N TYR A 175 14.30 35.44 44.10
CA TYR A 175 14.52 35.89 42.72
C TYR A 175 13.62 37.09 42.35
N TYR A 176 12.40 37.12 42.89
CA TYR A 176 11.50 38.28 42.80
C TYR A 176 12.08 39.53 43.50
N ASP A 177 12.83 39.35 44.59
CA ASP A 177 13.45 40.44 45.35
C ASP A 177 14.73 40.98 44.65
N ASN A 178 15.45 40.12 43.92
CA ASN A 178 16.66 40.49 43.18
C ASN A 178 16.37 41.10 41.79
N CYS A 179 15.22 40.80 41.18
CA CYS A 179 14.81 41.41 39.89
C CYS A 179 14.42 42.89 40.00
N VAL A 180 14.33 43.43 41.22
CA VAL A 180 14.12 44.87 41.50
C VAL A 180 15.26 45.74 40.91
N GLY A 181 16.39 45.13 40.51
CA GLY A 181 17.52 45.77 39.83
C GLY A 181 17.34 46.04 38.32
N GLY A 182 16.27 45.56 37.67
CA GLY A 182 15.90 45.97 36.30
C GLY A 182 16.55 45.21 35.13
N GLU A 183 17.26 44.10 35.36
CA GLU A 183 17.81 43.25 34.29
C GLU A 183 17.28 41.80 34.39
N LEU A 184 16.85 41.23 33.27
CA LEU A 184 16.45 39.82 33.19
C LEU A 184 17.70 38.93 33.29
N SER A 185 17.61 37.77 33.93
CA SER A 185 18.76 36.86 33.89
C SER A 185 18.95 36.27 32.48
N PRO A 186 20.20 36.09 32.03
CA PRO A 186 20.49 35.43 30.75
C PRO A 186 19.86 34.03 30.61
N ALA A 187 19.64 33.35 31.74
CA ALA A 187 18.98 32.04 31.78
C ALA A 187 17.49 32.14 31.41
N CYS A 188 16.79 33.16 31.88
CA CYS A 188 15.40 33.41 31.48
C CYS A 188 15.32 33.80 29.99
N ASP A 189 16.22 34.67 29.52
CA ASP A 189 16.27 35.07 28.10
C ASP A 189 16.42 33.86 27.18
N THR A 190 17.43 33.03 27.45
CA THR A 190 17.71 31.82 26.67
C THR A 190 16.52 30.87 26.67
N THR A 191 15.87 30.66 27.82
CA THR A 191 14.73 29.74 27.94
C THR A 191 13.53 30.20 27.10
N ILE A 192 13.23 31.50 27.06
CA ILE A 192 12.10 32.03 26.27
C ILE A 192 12.37 31.88 24.77
N VAL A 193 13.62 32.11 24.34
CA VAL A 193 14.03 31.89 22.95
C VAL A 193 13.90 30.40 22.58
N GLU A 194 14.38 29.49 23.44
CA GLU A 194 14.22 28.05 23.23
C GLU A 194 12.74 27.65 23.15
N TRP A 195 11.86 28.23 23.98
CA TRP A 195 10.42 27.99 23.87
C TRP A 195 9.85 28.44 22.52
N ALA A 196 10.25 29.62 22.05
CA ALA A 196 9.82 30.16 20.76
C ALA A 196 10.27 29.25 19.61
N GLU A 197 11.53 28.79 19.64
CA GLU A 197 12.09 27.88 18.64
C GLU A 197 11.34 26.54 18.63
N PHE A 198 11.16 25.90 19.79
CA PHE A 198 10.44 24.62 19.87
C PHE A 198 9.00 24.70 19.39
N VAL A 199 8.26 25.74 19.81
CA VAL A 199 6.88 25.94 19.37
C VAL A 199 6.84 26.23 17.88
N SER A 200 7.73 27.08 17.36
CA SER A 200 7.79 27.38 15.93
C SER A 200 8.11 26.15 15.07
N GLU A 201 9.08 25.32 15.49
CA GLU A 201 9.43 24.09 14.77
C GLU A 201 8.27 23.10 14.75
N PHE A 202 7.62 22.87 15.89
CA PHE A 202 6.47 21.98 15.96
C PHE A 202 5.27 22.49 15.13
N LEU A 203 5.02 23.79 15.14
CA LEU A 203 3.91 24.36 14.38
C LEU A 203 4.12 24.26 12.87
N LYS A 204 5.36 24.16 12.38
CA LYS A 204 5.69 23.96 10.96
C LYS A 204 5.41 22.55 10.44
N GLU A 205 5.25 21.55 11.32
CA GLU A 205 4.94 20.18 10.91
C GLU A 205 3.64 20.13 10.09
N ASN A 206 3.67 19.42 8.97
CA ASN A 206 2.55 19.33 8.02
C ASN A 206 2.26 17.86 7.67
N SER A 207 0.98 17.46 7.72
CA SER A 207 0.55 16.10 7.39
C SER A 207 0.83 15.71 5.93
N SER A 208 0.84 16.68 5.02
CA SER A 208 1.10 16.45 3.59
C SER A 208 2.51 15.99 3.26
N GLU A 209 3.49 16.18 4.15
CA GLU A 209 4.90 15.83 3.86
C GLU A 209 5.10 14.37 3.50
N VAL A 210 4.33 13.46 4.10
CA VAL A 210 4.43 12.02 3.86
C VAL A 210 4.03 11.71 2.42
N VAL A 211 2.91 12.29 1.95
CA VAL A 211 2.44 12.17 0.57
C VAL A 211 3.41 12.84 -0.40
N LEU A 212 3.90 14.05 -0.09
CA LEU A 212 4.85 14.78 -0.92
C LEU A 212 6.21 14.07 -1.09
N LYS A 213 6.59 13.21 -0.14
CA LYS A 213 7.78 12.34 -0.24
C LYS A 213 7.54 11.10 -1.12
N GLY A 214 6.36 10.99 -1.74
CA GLY A 214 6.00 9.85 -2.60
C GLY A 214 5.64 8.59 -1.83
N LEU A 215 5.38 8.68 -0.52
CA LEU A 215 4.90 7.55 0.27
C LEU A 215 3.38 7.40 0.05
N LYS A 216 2.84 6.21 0.37
CA LYS A 216 1.42 5.87 0.23
C LYS A 216 0.71 5.74 1.58
N PRO A 217 0.59 6.84 2.37
CA PRO A 217 -0.05 6.77 3.67
C PRO A 217 -1.56 6.48 3.53
N PHE A 218 -2.12 5.90 4.60
CA PHE A 218 -3.55 5.70 4.77
C PHE A 218 -4.17 6.82 5.60
N PRO A 219 -5.51 7.00 5.56
CA PRO A 219 -6.21 8.07 6.30
C PRO A 219 -5.97 8.03 7.81
N SER A 220 -5.64 6.85 8.35
CA SER A 220 -5.25 6.67 9.75
C SER A 220 -4.02 7.49 10.15
N GLU A 221 -3.10 7.75 9.22
CA GLU A 221 -1.94 8.63 9.45
C GLU A 221 -2.39 10.08 9.66
N GLU A 222 -3.33 10.60 8.85
CA GLU A 222 -3.91 11.94 9.02
C GLU A 222 -4.62 12.07 10.38
N PHE A 223 -5.44 11.08 10.74
CA PHE A 223 -6.15 11.08 12.02
C PHE A 223 -5.18 11.07 13.20
N ASN A 224 -4.12 10.24 13.12
CA ASN A 224 -3.09 10.17 14.14
C ASN A 224 -2.27 11.47 14.23
N PHE A 225 -1.97 12.11 13.10
CA PHE A 225 -1.29 13.40 13.06
C PHE A 225 -2.09 14.45 13.84
N TRP A 226 -3.37 14.64 13.51
CA TRP A 226 -4.21 15.62 14.20
C TRP A 226 -4.46 15.29 15.66
N MET A 227 -4.61 14.00 15.99
CA MET A 227 -4.72 13.55 17.38
C MET A 227 -3.47 13.90 18.19
N LYS A 228 -2.27 13.58 17.67
CA LYS A 228 -0.98 13.89 18.31
C LYS A 228 -0.79 15.39 18.43
N ARG A 229 -1.04 16.15 17.36
CA ARG A 229 -0.92 17.62 17.32
C ARG A 229 -1.81 18.26 18.38
N ARG A 230 -3.09 17.86 18.46
CA ARG A 230 -4.03 18.36 19.47
C ARG A 230 -3.60 18.03 20.90
N ASN A 231 -3.15 16.79 21.15
CA ASN A 231 -2.70 16.38 22.49
C ASN A 231 -1.45 17.15 22.92
N ASN A 232 -0.50 17.36 22.02
CA ASN A 232 0.72 18.14 22.27
C ASN A 232 0.41 19.62 22.50
N LEU A 233 -0.48 20.22 21.70
CA LEU A 233 -0.90 21.60 21.88
C LEU A 233 -1.64 21.82 23.21
N ARG A 234 -2.49 20.87 23.64
CA ARG A 234 -3.13 20.94 24.95
C ARG A 234 -2.10 20.84 26.07
N PHE A 235 -1.14 19.94 25.95
CA PHE A 235 -0.06 19.81 26.93
C PHE A 235 0.85 21.06 26.96
N LEU A 236 1.10 21.71 25.83
CA LEU A 236 1.81 22.99 25.77
C LEU A 236 1.01 24.10 26.45
N GLN A 237 -0.30 24.17 26.20
CA GLN A 237 -1.18 25.13 26.86
C GLN A 237 -1.16 24.94 28.39
N GLU A 238 -1.25 23.71 28.88
CA GLU A 238 -1.15 23.39 30.31
C GLU A 238 0.19 23.82 30.91
N GLN A 239 1.30 23.60 30.20
CA GLN A 239 2.63 24.02 30.64
C GLN A 239 2.77 25.54 30.70
N LEU A 240 2.27 26.26 29.69
CA LEU A 240 2.27 27.72 29.63
C LEU A 240 1.34 28.34 30.69
N GLN A 241 0.29 27.64 31.11
CA GLN A 241 -0.59 28.07 32.20
C GLN A 241 -0.08 27.69 33.60
N SER A 242 1.01 26.93 33.69
CA SER A 242 1.59 26.54 34.97
C SER A 242 2.02 27.76 35.80
N SER A 243 1.98 27.64 37.13
CA SER A 243 2.43 28.71 38.03
C SER A 243 3.86 29.17 37.74
N ARG A 244 4.74 28.25 37.32
CA ARG A 244 6.14 28.55 36.99
C ARG A 244 6.27 29.32 35.69
N ALA A 245 5.51 28.98 34.65
CA ALA A 245 5.48 29.76 33.41
C ALA A 245 4.87 31.16 33.63
N GLN A 246 3.84 31.26 34.47
CA GLN A 246 3.27 32.57 34.85
C GLN A 246 4.27 33.44 35.63
N GLN A 247 5.15 32.84 36.43
CA GLN A 247 6.24 33.58 37.08
C GLN A 247 7.25 34.12 36.07
N VAL A 248 7.66 33.31 35.07
CA VAL A 248 8.51 33.79 33.95
C VAL A 248 7.85 35.00 33.29
N ALA A 249 6.56 34.89 32.94
CA ALA A 249 5.80 35.94 32.30
C ALA A 249 5.77 37.23 33.13
N ALA A 250 5.51 37.12 34.45
CA ALA A 250 5.47 38.25 35.36
C ALA A 250 6.82 38.98 35.46
N VAL A 251 7.93 38.23 35.54
CA VAL A 251 9.28 38.80 35.60
C VAL A 251 9.62 39.55 34.30
N VAL A 252 9.34 38.93 33.15
CA VAL A 252 9.58 39.51 31.81
C VAL A 252 8.78 40.79 31.61
N GLN A 253 7.52 40.80 32.07
CA GLN A 253 6.66 41.98 31.98
C GLN A 253 7.14 43.12 32.91
N GLN A 254 7.62 42.79 34.10
CA GLN A 254 8.09 43.79 35.07
C GLN A 254 9.36 44.51 34.60
N VAL A 255 10.24 43.80 33.89
CA VAL A 255 11.51 44.32 33.38
C VAL A 255 11.35 45.05 32.02
N ASP A 256 10.13 45.08 31.46
CA ASP A 256 9.83 45.69 30.14
C ASP A 256 10.74 45.13 29.02
N SER A 257 11.01 43.83 29.05
CA SER A 257 11.88 43.16 28.08
C SER A 257 11.17 42.98 26.73
N VAL A 258 11.92 43.08 25.63
CA VAL A 258 11.44 42.81 24.27
C VAL A 258 10.89 41.38 24.14
N LEU A 259 11.39 40.45 24.95
CA LEU A 259 10.94 39.06 25.00
C LEU A 259 9.49 38.91 25.49
N TRP A 260 8.90 39.96 26.07
CA TRP A 260 7.47 39.97 26.40
C TRP A 260 6.62 39.72 25.16
N PHE A 261 6.96 40.34 24.03
CA PHE A 261 6.25 40.14 22.76
C PHE A 261 6.42 38.71 22.24
N THR A 262 7.64 38.18 22.28
CA THR A 262 7.92 36.78 21.90
C THR A 262 7.11 35.81 22.74
N LEU A 263 7.01 36.05 24.05
CA LEU A 263 6.20 35.21 24.93
C LEU A 263 4.71 35.32 24.59
N GLN A 264 4.18 36.53 24.35
CA GLN A 264 2.80 36.73 23.90
C GLN A 264 2.50 36.00 22.58
N ASP A 265 3.43 36.04 21.63
CA ASP A 265 3.31 35.30 20.37
C ASP A 265 3.21 33.78 20.62
N ILE A 266 4.06 33.22 21.49
CA ILE A 266 3.97 31.80 21.88
C ILE A 266 2.58 31.44 22.42
N TYR A 267 2.05 32.23 23.37
CA TYR A 267 0.71 31.97 23.93
C TYR A 267 -0.38 32.00 22.85
N ARG A 268 -0.36 33.02 21.99
CA ARG A 268 -1.33 33.19 20.91
C ARG A 268 -1.24 32.03 19.91
N ASP A 269 -0.04 31.72 19.45
CA ASP A 269 0.18 30.72 18.40
C ASP A 269 -0.23 29.31 18.89
N VAL A 270 0.04 28.98 20.16
CA VAL A 270 -0.43 27.72 20.79
C VAL A 270 -1.95 27.69 20.92
N GLU A 271 -2.59 28.78 21.37
CA GLU A 271 -4.05 28.85 21.53
C GLU A 271 -4.78 28.75 20.19
N GLU A 272 -4.33 29.50 19.18
CA GLU A 272 -4.92 29.47 17.83
C GLU A 272 -4.75 28.11 17.16
N SER A 273 -3.56 27.52 17.25
CA SER A 273 -3.28 26.20 16.68
C SER A 273 -4.04 25.09 17.42
N LEU A 274 -4.22 25.20 18.74
CA LEU A 274 -5.02 24.23 19.51
C LEU A 274 -6.48 24.27 19.07
N ARG A 275 -7.04 25.47 18.90
CA ARG A 275 -8.40 25.67 18.40
C ARG A 275 -8.58 25.07 17.00
N GLU A 276 -7.64 25.30 16.10
CA GLU A 276 -7.63 24.67 14.76
C GLU A 276 -7.59 23.14 14.88
N ALA A 277 -6.65 22.59 15.65
CA ALA A 277 -6.51 21.14 15.82
C ALA A 277 -7.76 20.49 16.44
N GLU A 278 -8.46 21.18 17.34
CA GLU A 278 -9.74 20.73 17.91
C GLU A 278 -10.88 20.76 16.88
N GLU A 279 -10.99 21.83 16.09
CA GLU A 279 -11.96 21.96 14.99
C GLU A 279 -11.76 20.85 13.96
N VAL A 280 -10.52 20.66 13.49
CA VAL A 280 -10.16 19.63 12.51
C VAL A 280 -10.42 18.23 13.05
N SER A 281 -9.98 17.94 14.27
CA SER A 281 -10.23 16.63 14.91
C SER A 281 -11.71 16.33 15.07
N GLN A 282 -12.53 17.35 15.32
CA GLN A 282 -13.97 17.19 15.44
C GLN A 282 -14.62 16.94 14.07
N ALA A 283 -14.19 17.66 13.03
CA ALA A 283 -14.67 17.48 11.67
C ALA A 283 -14.31 16.10 11.09
N LEU A 284 -13.10 15.60 11.36
CA LEU A 284 -12.61 14.31 10.86
C LEU A 284 -13.25 13.09 11.53
N ARG A 285 -13.76 13.20 12.76
CA ARG A 285 -14.26 12.04 13.53
C ARG A 285 -15.31 11.19 12.79
N PRO A 286 -16.36 11.76 12.17
CA PRO A 286 -17.35 10.94 11.45
C PRO A 286 -16.79 10.26 10.21
N LEU A 287 -15.80 10.89 9.55
CA LEU A 287 -15.08 10.28 8.44
C LEU A 287 -14.22 9.11 8.92
N GLN A 288 -13.49 9.27 10.03
CA GLN A 288 -12.71 8.20 10.65
C GLN A 288 -13.59 6.98 10.96
N GLU A 289 -14.72 7.16 11.63
CA GLU A 289 -15.66 6.07 11.96
C GLU A 289 -16.20 5.35 10.71
N THR A 290 -16.34 6.07 9.59
CA THR A 290 -16.82 5.50 8.32
C THR A 290 -15.71 4.75 7.58
N LEU A 291 -14.47 5.24 7.61
CA LEU A 291 -13.33 4.55 7.00
C LEU A 291 -12.88 3.32 7.81
N GLU A 292 -13.03 3.34 9.13
CA GLU A 292 -12.86 2.14 9.96
C GLU A 292 -13.87 1.04 9.57
N GLN A 293 -15.08 1.40 9.10
CA GLN A 293 -16.02 0.43 8.55
C GLN A 293 -15.56 -0.12 7.19
N VAL A 294 -15.01 0.72 6.31
CA VAL A 294 -14.44 0.30 5.01
C VAL A 294 -13.35 -0.77 5.18
N GLU A 295 -12.55 -0.67 6.24
CA GLU A 295 -11.53 -1.67 6.58
C GLU A 295 -12.14 -3.01 7.04
N GLN A 296 -13.31 -2.98 7.69
CA GLN A 296 -13.91 -4.15 8.33
C GLN A 296 -14.93 -4.90 7.47
N VAL A 297 -15.65 -4.22 6.57
CA VAL A 297 -16.69 -4.86 5.76
C VAL A 297 -16.12 -5.74 4.65
N GLU A 298 -16.94 -6.69 4.19
CA GLU A 298 -16.62 -7.46 2.99
C GLU A 298 -16.52 -6.53 1.76
N TYR A 299 -15.60 -6.83 0.85
CA TYR A 299 -15.36 -5.97 -0.32
C TYR A 299 -16.63 -5.76 -1.15
N GLN A 300 -17.49 -6.78 -1.19
CA GLN A 300 -18.73 -6.77 -1.95
C GLN A 300 -19.76 -5.73 -1.46
N GLN A 301 -19.58 -5.19 -0.26
CA GLN A 301 -20.44 -4.19 0.35
C GLN A 301 -19.84 -2.77 0.28
N LEU A 302 -18.62 -2.63 -0.25
CA LEU A 302 -17.94 -1.33 -0.29
C LEU A 302 -18.66 -0.32 -1.18
N ASP A 303 -19.31 -0.76 -2.25
CA ASP A 303 -20.11 0.08 -3.13
C ASP A 303 -21.21 0.84 -2.37
N LEU A 304 -21.82 0.22 -1.35
CA LEU A 304 -22.82 0.84 -0.48
C LEU A 304 -22.24 1.90 0.48
N ILE A 305 -20.95 1.79 0.81
CA ILE A 305 -20.28 2.67 1.79
C ILE A 305 -19.54 3.82 1.09
N VAL A 306 -19.14 3.65 -0.17
CA VAL A 306 -18.46 4.70 -0.96
C VAL A 306 -19.26 6.01 -0.93
N GLU A 307 -20.58 5.97 -1.12
CA GLU A 307 -21.43 7.17 -1.06
C GLU A 307 -21.37 7.84 0.33
N ALA A 308 -21.40 7.06 1.41
CA ALA A 308 -21.28 7.58 2.77
C ALA A 308 -19.91 8.22 3.01
N VAL A 309 -18.82 7.63 2.50
CA VAL A 309 -17.47 8.21 2.58
C VAL A 309 -17.42 9.56 1.88
N ILE A 310 -17.96 9.66 0.67
CA ILE A 310 -18.00 10.91 -0.10
C ILE A 310 -18.78 11.99 0.66
N GLU A 311 -19.93 11.64 1.23
CA GLU A 311 -20.72 12.57 2.06
C GLU A 311 -19.92 13.05 3.28
N ARG A 312 -19.19 12.15 3.96
CA ARG A 312 -18.31 12.52 5.08
C ARG A 312 -17.17 13.44 4.66
N VAL A 313 -16.58 13.22 3.49
CA VAL A 313 -15.53 14.10 2.95
C VAL A 313 -16.08 15.51 2.69
N HIS A 314 -17.25 15.61 2.04
CA HIS A 314 -17.92 16.91 1.87
C HIS A 314 -18.23 17.58 3.21
N GLN A 315 -18.69 16.80 4.20
CA GLN A 315 -18.93 17.32 5.54
C GLN A 315 -17.65 17.89 6.16
N VAL A 316 -16.51 17.19 6.04
CA VAL A 316 -15.19 17.67 6.51
C VAL A 316 -14.83 19.00 5.85
N GLN A 317 -14.97 19.10 4.52
CA GLN A 317 -14.68 20.31 3.75
C GLN A 317 -15.53 21.51 4.20
N ILE A 318 -16.81 21.30 4.53
CA ILE A 318 -17.70 22.37 4.99
C ILE A 318 -17.36 22.80 6.43
N GLN A 319 -17.09 21.83 7.30
CA GLN A 319 -16.95 22.03 8.75
C GLN A 319 -15.55 22.48 9.19
N SER A 320 -14.51 22.19 8.41
CA SER A 320 -13.12 22.52 8.76
C SER A 320 -12.57 23.62 7.85
N GLN A 321 -12.04 24.68 8.44
CA GLN A 321 -11.35 25.73 7.68
C GLN A 321 -10.08 25.22 7.00
N PHE A 322 -9.38 24.27 7.63
CA PHE A 322 -8.17 23.65 7.09
C PHE A 322 -8.43 22.90 5.77
N TYR A 323 -9.50 22.11 5.70
CA TYR A 323 -9.87 21.33 4.51
C TYR A 323 -10.73 22.09 3.48
N ARG A 324 -11.00 23.38 3.70
CA ARG A 324 -11.50 24.27 2.62
C ARG A 324 -10.40 24.61 1.63
N ASN A 325 -9.13 24.38 1.99
CA ASN A 325 -8.04 24.48 1.05
C ASN A 325 -8.03 23.24 0.14
N PRO A 326 -8.04 23.40 -1.19
CA PRO A 326 -8.05 22.28 -2.13
C PRO A 326 -6.82 21.36 -1.98
N ASP A 327 -5.64 21.91 -1.71
CA ASP A 327 -4.39 21.15 -1.64
C ASP A 327 -4.39 20.22 -0.40
N THR A 328 -4.93 20.67 0.74
CA THR A 328 -5.03 19.86 1.96
C THR A 328 -6.13 18.81 1.83
N LEU A 329 -7.25 19.15 1.18
CA LEU A 329 -8.30 18.18 0.86
C LEU A 329 -7.77 17.09 -0.07
N LEU A 330 -6.97 17.46 -1.07
CA LEU A 330 -6.39 16.52 -2.03
C LEU A 330 -5.47 15.48 -1.37
N VAL A 331 -4.69 15.89 -0.37
CA VAL A 331 -3.86 14.98 0.44
C VAL A 331 -4.74 13.93 1.14
N LEU A 332 -5.86 14.35 1.73
CA LEU A 332 -6.81 13.44 2.37
C LEU A 332 -7.48 12.50 1.34
N LEU A 333 -7.90 13.03 0.19
CA LEU A 333 -8.48 12.22 -0.90
C LEU A 333 -7.50 11.16 -1.40
N THR A 334 -6.22 11.53 -1.54
CA THR A 334 -5.14 10.62 -1.95
C THR A 334 -4.98 9.48 -0.95
N GLN A 335 -4.96 9.78 0.34
CA GLN A 335 -4.91 8.77 1.40
C GLN A 335 -6.12 7.83 1.36
N ILE A 336 -7.32 8.36 1.11
CA ILE A 336 -8.53 7.54 0.96
C ILE A 336 -8.40 6.64 -0.28
N CYS A 337 -7.92 7.15 -1.41
CA CYS A 337 -7.64 6.32 -2.59
C CYS A 337 -6.65 5.19 -2.28
N ASN A 338 -5.57 5.46 -1.54
CA ASN A 338 -4.61 4.44 -1.12
C ASN A 338 -5.28 3.33 -0.32
N LEU A 339 -6.19 3.68 0.60
CA LEU A 339 -6.96 2.69 1.35
C LEU A 339 -7.83 1.83 0.41
N PHE A 340 -8.58 2.43 -0.52
CA PHE A 340 -9.43 1.67 -1.45
C PHE A 340 -8.62 0.80 -2.42
N ILE A 341 -7.46 1.28 -2.88
CA ILE A 341 -6.52 0.49 -3.68
C ILE A 341 -6.03 -0.71 -2.86
N GLN A 342 -5.60 -0.50 -1.62
CA GLN A 342 -5.16 -1.58 -0.75
C GLN A 342 -6.26 -2.63 -0.52
N ARG A 343 -7.49 -2.19 -0.20
CA ARG A 343 -8.65 -3.10 -0.07
C ARG A 343 -8.90 -3.89 -1.35
N SER A 344 -8.69 -3.28 -2.51
CA SER A 344 -8.86 -3.90 -3.82
C SER A 344 -7.78 -4.94 -4.11
N ARG A 345 -6.53 -4.66 -3.72
CA ARG A 345 -5.39 -5.59 -3.82
C ARG A 345 -5.62 -6.84 -2.96
N ASP A 346 -6.05 -6.62 -1.70
CA ASP A 346 -6.32 -7.71 -0.76
C ASP A 346 -7.48 -8.61 -1.20
N PHE A 347 -8.48 -8.02 -1.87
CA PHE A 347 -9.62 -8.74 -2.42
C PHE A 347 -9.27 -9.52 -3.69
N LEU A 348 -8.61 -8.87 -4.65
CA LEU A 348 -8.35 -9.46 -5.96
C LEU A 348 -7.22 -10.47 -5.96
N ARG A 349 -6.26 -10.39 -5.02
CA ARG A 349 -5.09 -11.27 -4.88
C ARG A 349 -4.45 -11.66 -6.20
N ARG A 350 -3.30 -11.07 -6.53
CA ARG A 350 -2.55 -11.29 -7.76
C ARG A 350 -2.65 -12.72 -8.34
N GLU A 351 -2.33 -13.75 -7.57
CA GLU A 351 -2.28 -15.13 -8.05
C GLU A 351 -3.66 -15.67 -8.44
N GLU A 352 -4.72 -15.18 -7.80
CA GLU A 352 -6.10 -15.56 -8.10
C GLU A 352 -6.56 -14.90 -9.40
N VAL A 353 -6.27 -13.61 -9.62
CA VAL A 353 -6.54 -12.94 -10.91
C VAL A 353 -5.81 -13.62 -12.06
N MET A 354 -4.50 -13.79 -11.95
CA MET A 354 -3.66 -14.27 -13.05
C MET A 354 -3.94 -15.74 -13.38
N ARG A 355 -4.09 -16.62 -12.37
CA ARG A 355 -4.49 -18.03 -12.61
C ARG A 355 -5.94 -18.16 -13.06
N GLY A 356 -6.80 -17.24 -12.63
CA GLY A 356 -8.20 -17.16 -13.02
C GLY A 356 -8.39 -16.98 -14.52
N LEU A 357 -7.47 -16.25 -15.19
CA LEU A 357 -7.48 -16.06 -16.64
C LEU A 357 -7.55 -17.39 -17.42
N VAL A 358 -6.81 -18.40 -16.96
CA VAL A 358 -6.76 -19.73 -17.60
C VAL A 358 -7.84 -20.66 -17.03
N SER A 359 -8.00 -20.66 -15.71
CA SER A 359 -8.78 -21.71 -15.02
C SER A 359 -10.28 -21.44 -15.04
N ASN A 360 -10.70 -20.17 -14.88
CA ASN A 360 -12.11 -19.80 -14.84
C ASN A 360 -12.33 -18.32 -15.22
N PRO A 361 -12.17 -17.96 -16.50
CA PRO A 361 -12.32 -16.57 -16.94
C PRO A 361 -13.75 -16.03 -16.76
N GLY A 362 -14.76 -16.92 -16.68
CA GLY A 362 -16.17 -16.53 -16.53
C GLY A 362 -16.53 -16.00 -15.13
N GLN A 363 -15.77 -16.39 -14.10
CA GLN A 363 -16.00 -16.00 -12.71
C GLN A 363 -15.23 -14.74 -12.28
N VAL A 364 -14.65 -13.98 -13.22
CA VAL A 364 -13.99 -12.69 -12.92
C VAL A 364 -15.05 -11.58 -12.68
N LEU A 365 -16.01 -11.86 -11.80
CA LEU A 365 -16.98 -10.92 -11.24
C LEU A 365 -16.26 -9.91 -10.33
N ASP A 366 -15.23 -10.37 -9.64
CA ASP A 366 -14.49 -9.61 -8.65
C ASP A 366 -13.77 -8.38 -9.27
N VAL A 367 -13.16 -8.53 -10.45
CA VAL A 367 -12.50 -7.41 -11.14
C VAL A 367 -13.50 -6.37 -11.62
N ARG A 368 -14.68 -6.80 -12.10
CA ARG A 368 -15.73 -5.85 -12.54
C ARG A 368 -16.28 -5.04 -11.37
N GLN A 369 -16.48 -5.69 -10.23
CA GLN A 369 -16.93 -5.04 -9.02
C GLN A 369 -15.89 -4.01 -8.53
N VAL A 370 -14.61 -4.39 -8.47
CA VAL A 370 -13.52 -3.48 -8.10
C VAL A 370 -13.43 -2.28 -9.03
N ILE A 371 -13.49 -2.50 -10.36
CA ILE A 371 -13.52 -1.42 -11.34
C ILE A 371 -14.68 -0.45 -11.04
N GLN A 372 -15.88 -0.98 -10.78
CA GLN A 372 -17.04 -0.15 -10.47
C GLN A 372 -16.84 0.67 -9.20
N THR A 373 -16.39 0.04 -8.10
CA THR A 373 -16.14 0.72 -6.82
C THR A 373 -15.13 1.86 -6.97
N LEU A 374 -13.97 1.58 -7.58
CA LEU A 374 -12.92 2.58 -7.80
C LEU A 374 -13.34 3.69 -8.77
N GLN A 375 -14.14 3.36 -9.80
CA GLN A 375 -14.69 4.36 -10.72
C GLN A 375 -15.72 5.28 -10.05
N THR A 376 -16.56 4.75 -9.15
CA THR A 376 -17.51 5.56 -8.37
C THR A 376 -16.76 6.54 -7.48
N LEU A 377 -15.73 6.06 -6.75
CA LEU A 377 -14.87 6.89 -5.92
C LEU A 377 -14.21 8.02 -6.75
N ARG A 378 -13.60 7.66 -7.88
CA ARG A 378 -12.93 8.61 -8.77
C ARG A 378 -13.87 9.70 -9.28
N LYS A 379 -15.06 9.32 -9.75
CA LYS A 379 -16.06 10.28 -10.27
C LYS A 379 -16.46 11.27 -9.20
N ALA A 380 -16.78 10.78 -8.00
CA ALA A 380 -17.17 11.64 -6.90
C ALA A 380 -16.07 12.61 -6.48
N PHE A 381 -14.81 12.17 -6.40
CA PHE A 381 -13.70 13.06 -6.07
C PHE A 381 -13.42 14.10 -7.17
N THR A 382 -13.62 13.74 -8.44
CA THR A 382 -13.55 14.70 -9.55
C THR A 382 -14.67 15.74 -9.46
N GLU A 383 -15.87 15.35 -9.02
CA GLU A 383 -16.99 16.28 -8.80
C GLU A 383 -16.71 17.27 -7.66
N ILE A 384 -16.10 16.79 -6.55
CA ILE A 384 -15.65 17.66 -5.45
C ILE A 384 -14.68 18.74 -5.97
N GLN A 385 -13.68 18.35 -6.77
CA GLN A 385 -12.70 19.27 -7.34
C GLN A 385 -13.34 20.28 -8.33
N ASN A 386 -14.26 19.82 -9.17
CA ASN A 386 -14.89 20.68 -10.17
C ASN A 386 -15.81 21.74 -9.53
N GLN A 387 -16.49 21.41 -8.42
CA GLN A 387 -17.32 22.36 -7.67
C GLN A 387 -16.52 23.55 -7.11
N GLU A 388 -15.21 23.38 -6.87
CA GLU A 388 -14.32 24.44 -6.38
C GLU A 388 -13.84 25.37 -7.50
N GLN A 389 -13.65 24.84 -8.72
CA GLN A 389 -13.20 25.63 -9.88
C GLN A 389 -14.23 26.64 -10.37
N ASP A 390 -15.53 26.39 -10.16
CA ASP A 390 -16.61 27.34 -10.50
C ASP A 390 -16.69 28.55 -9.55
N GLY A 391 -15.91 28.57 -8.44
CA GLY A 391 -15.92 29.65 -7.44
C GLY A 391 -14.64 30.49 -7.38
N VAL A 392 -13.47 29.93 -7.71
CA VAL A 392 -12.16 30.62 -7.62
C VAL A 392 -11.22 30.08 -8.71
N THR A 393 -10.56 30.99 -9.44
CA THR A 393 -9.49 30.66 -10.40
C THR A 393 -8.25 30.22 -9.64
N LEU A 394 -8.21 28.97 -9.19
CA LEU A 394 -6.98 28.34 -8.71
C LEU A 394 -6.03 28.18 -9.89
N SER A 395 -4.78 28.60 -9.69
CA SER A 395 -3.68 28.41 -10.63
C SER A 395 -3.57 26.93 -11.00
N SER A 396 -3.66 26.66 -12.30
CA SER A 396 -3.73 25.37 -13.00
C SER A 396 -2.53 24.42 -12.82
N ASP A 397 -1.70 24.59 -11.79
CA ASP A 397 -0.41 23.90 -11.66
C ASP A 397 -0.35 22.88 -10.49
N SER A 398 -1.42 22.70 -9.71
CA SER A 398 -1.52 21.59 -8.73
C SER A 398 -1.84 20.26 -9.44
N HIS A 399 -0.75 19.70 -9.97
CA HIS A 399 -0.41 18.36 -10.40
C HIS A 399 -1.48 17.30 -10.79
N PRO A 400 -1.47 16.82 -12.06
CA PRO A 400 -2.13 15.58 -12.50
C PRO A 400 -1.67 14.28 -11.82
N ALA A 401 -0.80 14.35 -10.80
CA ALA A 401 -0.14 13.20 -10.19
C ALA A 401 -0.95 12.59 -9.03
N ASP A 402 -1.93 13.32 -8.48
CA ASP A 402 -2.52 12.99 -7.17
C ASP A 402 -3.55 11.84 -7.20
N PHE A 403 -3.98 11.43 -8.39
CA PHE A 403 -4.76 10.21 -8.63
C PHE A 403 -4.07 9.21 -9.56
N MET A 404 -2.79 9.41 -9.87
CA MET A 404 -2.08 8.59 -10.85
C MET A 404 -2.12 7.10 -10.49
N ASP A 405 -1.97 6.76 -9.21
CA ASP A 405 -2.04 5.37 -8.76
C ASP A 405 -3.43 4.75 -8.95
N LEU A 406 -4.49 5.51 -8.65
CA LEU A 406 -5.87 5.07 -8.87
C LEU A 406 -6.13 4.84 -10.37
N GLU A 407 -5.68 5.76 -11.21
CA GLU A 407 -5.83 5.67 -12.66
C GLU A 407 -5.03 4.49 -13.24
N ASN A 408 -3.79 4.28 -12.79
CA ASN A 408 -2.95 3.16 -13.22
C ASN A 408 -3.60 1.82 -12.87
N VAL A 409 -4.09 1.66 -11.63
CA VAL A 409 -4.83 0.44 -11.23
C VAL A 409 -6.08 0.26 -12.09
N LEU A 410 -6.86 1.31 -12.32
CA LEU A 410 -8.02 1.22 -13.19
C LEU A 410 -7.63 0.78 -14.61
N ILE A 411 -6.58 1.36 -15.21
CA ILE A 411 -6.09 0.96 -16.54
C ILE A 411 -5.70 -0.52 -16.55
N HIS A 412 -4.94 -0.97 -15.54
CA HIS A 412 -4.51 -2.36 -15.40
C HIS A 412 -5.70 -3.32 -15.33
N LEU A 413 -6.69 -3.01 -14.48
CA LEU A 413 -7.89 -3.83 -14.34
C LEU A 413 -8.76 -3.85 -15.60
N HIS A 414 -8.86 -2.75 -16.34
CA HIS A 414 -9.57 -2.72 -17.63
C HIS A 414 -8.88 -3.60 -18.67
N LYS A 415 -7.54 -3.59 -18.72
CA LYS A 415 -6.76 -4.48 -19.59
C LYS A 415 -6.97 -5.95 -19.23
N ILE A 416 -6.98 -6.31 -17.96
CA ILE A 416 -7.31 -7.67 -17.51
C ILE A 416 -8.74 -8.05 -17.92
N LYS A 417 -9.71 -7.14 -17.75
CA LYS A 417 -11.09 -7.36 -18.19
C LYS A 417 -11.17 -7.62 -19.70
N GLU A 418 -10.36 -6.95 -20.51
CA GLU A 418 -10.25 -7.20 -21.96
C GLU A 418 -9.70 -8.59 -22.26
N VAL A 419 -8.62 -9.02 -21.59
CA VAL A 419 -8.06 -10.37 -21.72
C VAL A 419 -9.09 -11.45 -21.38
N VAL A 420 -9.84 -11.25 -20.29
CA VAL A 420 -10.95 -12.14 -19.88
C VAL A 420 -12.01 -12.21 -20.97
N PHE A 421 -12.42 -11.07 -21.51
CA PHE A 421 -13.42 -10.99 -22.57
C PHE A 421 -12.98 -11.76 -23.83
N VAL A 422 -11.75 -11.54 -24.29
CA VAL A 422 -11.16 -12.26 -25.42
C VAL A 422 -11.12 -13.77 -25.18
N THR A 423 -10.73 -14.18 -23.96
CA THR A 423 -10.65 -15.60 -23.60
C THR A 423 -12.02 -16.27 -23.64
N LEU A 424 -13.05 -15.61 -23.11
CA LEU A 424 -14.42 -16.11 -23.15
C LEU A 424 -14.94 -16.22 -24.59
N GLN A 425 -14.66 -15.22 -25.44
CA GLN A 425 -15.05 -15.26 -26.86
C GLN A 425 -14.39 -16.39 -27.63
N LEU A 426 -13.13 -16.72 -27.34
CA LEU A 426 -12.39 -17.77 -28.05
C LEU A 426 -12.60 -19.18 -27.47
N SER A 427 -13.11 -19.29 -26.23
CA SER A 427 -13.35 -20.57 -25.56
C SER A 427 -14.19 -21.61 -26.35
N PRO A 428 -15.20 -21.23 -27.16
CA PRO A 428 -15.98 -22.23 -27.89
C PRO A 428 -15.20 -22.89 -29.04
N LEU A 429 -14.02 -22.37 -29.42
CA LEU A 429 -13.16 -22.98 -30.44
C LEU A 429 -12.68 -24.38 -30.07
N ASP A 430 -12.58 -24.67 -28.77
CA ASP A 430 -12.21 -26.00 -28.24
C ASP A 430 -13.13 -27.12 -28.74
N GLN A 431 -14.40 -26.79 -29.00
CA GLN A 431 -15.44 -27.77 -29.36
C GLN A 431 -15.79 -27.75 -30.85
N VAL A 432 -15.12 -26.90 -31.65
CA VAL A 432 -15.42 -26.81 -33.08
C VAL A 432 -14.93 -28.06 -33.80
N VAL A 433 -15.86 -28.74 -34.47
CA VAL A 433 -15.59 -29.92 -35.30
C VAL A 433 -16.21 -29.69 -36.68
N LEU A 434 -15.36 -29.63 -37.70
CA LEU A 434 -15.77 -29.41 -39.08
C LEU A 434 -15.99 -30.75 -39.78
N SER A 435 -17.15 -30.88 -40.42
CA SER A 435 -17.53 -32.06 -41.21
C SER A 435 -17.28 -31.82 -42.70
N GLY A 436 -17.01 -32.88 -43.47
CA GLY A 436 -16.79 -32.81 -44.92
C GLY A 436 -15.50 -33.52 -45.37
N ALA A 437 -15.23 -33.52 -46.68
CA ALA A 437 -14.09 -34.23 -47.28
C ALA A 437 -12.74 -33.80 -46.68
N ASN A 438 -12.57 -32.50 -46.42
CA ASN A 438 -11.40 -31.92 -45.77
C ASN A 438 -11.67 -31.47 -44.32
N GLY A 439 -12.85 -31.79 -43.75
CA GLY A 439 -13.28 -31.30 -42.44
C GLY A 439 -12.34 -31.71 -41.30
N SER A 440 -11.76 -32.92 -41.36
CA SER A 440 -10.77 -33.38 -40.38
C SER A 440 -9.49 -32.54 -40.39
N MET A 441 -9.02 -32.11 -41.57
CA MET A 441 -7.85 -31.25 -41.71
C MET A 441 -8.10 -29.86 -41.11
N PHE A 442 -9.23 -29.23 -41.44
CA PHE A 442 -9.56 -27.92 -40.89
C PHE A 442 -9.81 -27.97 -39.39
N THR A 443 -10.41 -29.05 -38.89
CA THR A 443 -10.61 -29.26 -37.44
C THR A 443 -9.26 -29.29 -36.71
N VAL A 444 -8.28 -30.04 -37.22
CA VAL A 444 -6.93 -30.05 -36.64
C VAL A 444 -6.31 -28.65 -36.64
N GLN A 445 -6.44 -27.90 -37.74
CA GLN A 445 -5.88 -26.55 -37.81
C GLN A 445 -6.55 -25.56 -36.84
N VAL A 446 -7.87 -25.63 -36.66
CA VAL A 446 -8.58 -24.80 -35.68
C VAL A 446 -8.14 -25.16 -34.26
N GLN A 447 -7.97 -26.44 -33.97
CA GLN A 447 -7.45 -26.92 -32.69
C GLN A 447 -6.01 -26.44 -32.45
N ASP A 448 -5.14 -26.50 -33.45
CA ASP A 448 -3.77 -25.99 -33.36
C ASP A 448 -3.75 -24.48 -33.05
N LEU A 449 -4.60 -23.67 -33.71
CA LEU A 449 -4.73 -22.24 -33.40
C LEU A 449 -5.23 -22.00 -31.97
N TYR A 450 -6.17 -22.82 -31.50
CA TYR A 450 -6.67 -22.72 -30.13
C TYR A 450 -5.61 -23.10 -29.10
N GLN A 451 -4.78 -24.12 -29.37
CA GLN A 451 -3.64 -24.47 -28.52
C GLN A 451 -2.57 -23.37 -28.51
N ASP A 452 -2.28 -22.75 -29.66
CA ASP A 452 -1.39 -21.57 -29.74
C ASP A 452 -1.93 -20.43 -28.85
N PHE A 453 -3.24 -20.15 -28.93
CA PHE A 453 -3.89 -19.15 -28.09
C PHE A 453 -3.74 -19.47 -26.59
N LEU A 454 -4.03 -20.71 -26.19
CA LEU A 454 -3.90 -21.14 -24.79
C LEU A 454 -2.45 -21.04 -24.31
N HIS A 455 -1.47 -21.30 -25.18
CA HIS A 455 -0.06 -21.11 -24.87
C HIS A 455 0.25 -19.64 -24.56
N HIS A 456 -0.20 -18.71 -25.40
CA HIS A 456 -0.01 -17.26 -25.15
C HIS A 456 -0.70 -16.80 -23.86
N LEU A 457 -1.93 -17.27 -23.60
CA LEU A 457 -2.65 -16.98 -22.37
C LEU A 457 -1.92 -17.53 -21.13
N LYS A 458 -1.36 -18.73 -21.24
CA LYS A 458 -0.57 -19.35 -20.17
C LYS A 458 0.69 -18.54 -19.86
N VAL A 459 1.43 -18.12 -20.88
CA VAL A 459 2.61 -17.24 -20.72
C VAL A 459 2.26 -15.95 -19.99
N LEU A 460 1.12 -15.33 -20.34
CA LEU A 460 0.63 -14.15 -19.63
C LEU A 460 0.28 -14.48 -18.16
N SER A 461 -0.43 -15.59 -17.91
CA SER A 461 -0.84 -15.99 -16.56
C SER A 461 0.32 -16.33 -15.62
N GLU A 462 1.42 -16.84 -16.16
CA GLU A 462 2.64 -17.21 -15.43
C GLU A 462 3.63 -16.04 -15.31
N SER A 463 3.29 -14.87 -15.87
CA SER A 463 4.13 -13.68 -15.79
C SER A 463 4.27 -13.17 -14.36
N HIS A 464 5.38 -12.47 -14.08
CA HIS A 464 5.61 -11.89 -12.77
C HIS A 464 4.83 -10.59 -12.51
N CYS A 465 3.82 -10.28 -13.31
CA CYS A 465 3.03 -9.05 -13.19
C CYS A 465 1.98 -9.10 -12.07
N ASP A 466 1.66 -7.93 -11.51
CA ASP A 466 0.58 -7.69 -10.58
C ASP A 466 -0.43 -6.68 -11.16
N PRO A 467 -1.62 -7.13 -11.61
CA PRO A 467 -2.63 -6.25 -12.19
C PRO A 467 -3.26 -5.28 -11.19
N THR A 468 -2.99 -5.46 -9.90
CA THR A 468 -3.50 -4.61 -8.82
C THR A 468 -2.46 -3.61 -8.32
N ASP A 469 -1.23 -3.65 -8.86
CA ASP A 469 -0.13 -2.74 -8.48
C ASP A 469 -0.10 -1.53 -9.42
N PRO A 470 -0.24 -0.30 -8.90
CA PRO A 470 -0.10 0.91 -9.72
C PRO A 470 1.29 1.10 -10.33
N GLU A 471 2.34 0.52 -9.74
CA GLU A 471 3.73 0.72 -10.16
C GLU A 471 4.23 -0.32 -11.17
N ASP A 472 3.46 -1.39 -11.43
CA ASP A 472 3.86 -2.44 -12.36
C ASP A 472 3.71 -2.00 -13.82
N GLN A 473 4.79 -1.47 -14.37
CA GLN A 473 4.86 -1.06 -15.77
C GLN A 473 4.94 -2.24 -16.76
N ASN A 474 5.27 -3.46 -16.29
CA ASN A 474 5.45 -4.61 -17.16
C ASN A 474 4.13 -5.23 -17.59
N LEU A 475 3.07 -5.11 -16.78
CA LEU A 475 1.75 -5.65 -17.08
C LEU A 475 1.26 -5.16 -18.45
N GLN A 476 1.35 -3.85 -18.68
CA GLN A 476 0.92 -3.23 -19.92
C GLN A 476 1.65 -3.85 -21.12
N ILE A 477 2.96 -4.04 -21.03
CA ILE A 477 3.78 -4.61 -22.11
C ILE A 477 3.33 -6.05 -22.41
N HIS A 478 3.15 -6.88 -21.37
CA HIS A 478 2.75 -8.27 -21.55
C HIS A 478 1.32 -8.42 -22.10
N VAL A 479 0.38 -7.59 -21.66
CA VAL A 479 -0.99 -7.59 -22.20
C VAL A 479 -0.99 -7.11 -23.66
N ASP A 480 -0.26 -6.05 -23.98
CA ASP A 480 -0.21 -5.54 -25.35
C ASP A 480 0.43 -6.56 -26.31
N GLN A 481 1.47 -7.27 -25.86
CA GLN A 481 2.05 -8.40 -26.60
C GLN A 481 1.04 -9.54 -26.82
N PHE A 482 0.29 -9.92 -25.79
CA PHE A 482 -0.76 -10.93 -25.89
C PHE A 482 -1.85 -10.51 -26.89
N LEU A 483 -2.31 -9.25 -26.86
CA LEU A 483 -3.34 -8.76 -27.78
C LEU A 483 -2.87 -8.75 -29.23
N VAL A 484 -1.61 -8.42 -29.48
CA VAL A 484 -1.00 -8.53 -30.83
C VAL A 484 -1.00 -9.99 -31.30
N GLN A 485 -0.61 -10.94 -30.43
CA GLN A 485 -0.64 -12.37 -30.75
C GLN A 485 -2.06 -12.86 -31.05
N VAL A 486 -3.04 -12.44 -30.25
CA VAL A 486 -4.47 -12.74 -30.50
C VAL A 486 -4.95 -12.17 -31.83
N SER A 487 -4.46 -11.00 -32.24
CA SER A 487 -4.81 -10.42 -33.55
C SER A 487 -4.21 -11.20 -34.72
N ASP A 488 -2.99 -11.73 -34.58
CA ASP A 488 -2.40 -12.63 -35.58
C ASP A 488 -3.23 -13.92 -35.71
N GLN A 489 -3.61 -14.50 -34.57
CA GLN A 489 -4.49 -15.68 -34.53
C GLN A 489 -5.85 -15.41 -35.19
N ALA A 490 -6.43 -14.24 -34.98
CA ALA A 490 -7.66 -13.84 -35.66
C ALA A 490 -7.49 -13.78 -37.19
N THR A 491 -6.35 -13.29 -37.67
CA THR A 491 -6.02 -13.22 -39.10
C THR A 491 -5.85 -14.62 -39.70
N ARG A 492 -5.16 -15.52 -38.98
CA ARG A 492 -5.03 -16.92 -39.36
C ARG A 492 -6.40 -17.60 -39.41
N LEU A 493 -7.26 -17.36 -38.44
CA LEU A 493 -8.61 -17.91 -38.38
C LEU A 493 -9.48 -17.41 -39.55
N VAL A 494 -9.40 -16.12 -39.89
CA VAL A 494 -10.03 -15.55 -41.09
C VAL A 494 -9.58 -16.31 -42.35
N SER A 495 -8.27 -16.55 -42.52
CA SER A 495 -7.77 -17.29 -43.69
C SER A 495 -8.25 -18.75 -43.73
N LEU A 496 -8.37 -19.41 -42.57
CA LEU A 496 -8.92 -20.76 -42.47
C LEU A 496 -10.39 -20.80 -42.84
N LEU A 497 -11.18 -19.83 -42.37
CA LEU A 497 -12.60 -19.71 -42.71
C LEU A 497 -12.77 -19.47 -44.20
N SER A 498 -12.01 -18.54 -44.80
CA SER A 498 -12.07 -18.28 -46.25
C SER A 498 -11.78 -19.54 -47.07
N ARG A 499 -10.75 -20.32 -46.70
CA ARG A 499 -10.44 -21.58 -47.39
C ARG A 499 -11.51 -22.66 -47.16
N GLY A 500 -12.05 -22.75 -45.94
CA GLY A 500 -13.16 -23.66 -45.64
C GLY A 500 -14.41 -23.34 -46.45
N LEU A 501 -14.66 -22.07 -46.74
CA LEU A 501 -15.77 -21.60 -47.58
C LEU A 501 -15.58 -21.92 -49.05
N GLU A 502 -14.35 -21.80 -49.56
CA GLU A 502 -14.01 -22.20 -50.93
C GLU A 502 -14.23 -23.71 -51.14
N ASP A 503 -13.92 -24.53 -50.13
CA ASP A 503 -14.12 -25.99 -50.16
C ASP A 503 -15.59 -26.42 -50.05
N CYS A 504 -16.50 -25.53 -49.64
CA CYS A 504 -17.92 -25.84 -49.55
C CYS A 504 -18.56 -25.93 -50.95
N CYS A 505 -19.20 -27.06 -51.24
CA CYS A 505 -19.89 -27.32 -52.50
C CYS A 505 -21.43 -27.23 -52.38
N GLU A 506 -21.97 -27.15 -51.16
CA GLU A 506 -23.42 -27.10 -50.88
C GLU A 506 -23.76 -25.90 -50.01
N SER A 507 -24.96 -25.32 -50.22
CA SER A 507 -25.46 -24.20 -49.42
C SER A 507 -25.64 -24.56 -47.96
N SER A 508 -26.02 -25.81 -47.68
CA SER A 508 -26.18 -26.39 -46.34
C SER A 508 -24.87 -26.35 -45.53
N SER A 509 -23.75 -26.64 -46.18
CA SER A 509 -22.42 -26.72 -45.56
C SER A 509 -21.90 -25.33 -45.16
N VAL A 510 -22.18 -24.31 -45.98
CA VAL A 510 -21.82 -22.93 -45.66
C VAL A 510 -22.63 -22.40 -44.47
N VAL A 511 -23.94 -22.70 -44.42
CA VAL A 511 -24.79 -22.33 -43.27
C VAL A 511 -24.28 -22.96 -41.99
N GLN A 512 -23.92 -24.24 -42.02
CA GLN A 512 -23.34 -24.92 -40.85
C GLN A 512 -22.02 -24.28 -40.42
N LEU A 513 -21.14 -23.93 -41.37
CA LEU A 513 -19.88 -23.26 -41.06
C LEU A 513 -20.10 -21.91 -40.37
N VAL A 514 -20.99 -21.07 -40.91
CA VAL A 514 -21.32 -19.77 -40.31
C VAL A 514 -21.95 -19.93 -38.93
N GLN A 515 -22.85 -20.91 -38.76
CA GLN A 515 -23.45 -21.21 -37.45
C GLN A 515 -22.42 -21.69 -36.42
N MET A 516 -21.40 -22.46 -36.83
CA MET A 516 -20.35 -22.91 -35.92
C MET A 516 -19.47 -21.76 -35.43
N PHE A 517 -19.20 -20.75 -36.25
CA PHE A 517 -18.35 -19.61 -35.90
C PHE A 517 -19.13 -18.34 -35.55
N TRP A 518 -20.44 -18.45 -35.33
CA TRP A 518 -21.32 -17.30 -35.12
C TRP A 518 -20.86 -16.41 -33.95
N PHE A 519 -20.33 -17.03 -32.90
CA PHE A 519 -19.82 -16.36 -31.70
C PHE A 519 -18.60 -15.45 -31.96
N LEU A 520 -17.97 -15.57 -33.13
CA LEU A 520 -16.85 -14.74 -33.56
C LEU A 520 -17.24 -13.60 -34.50
N LEU A 521 -18.49 -13.53 -34.96
CA LEU A 521 -18.95 -12.52 -35.92
C LEU A 521 -18.87 -11.09 -35.36
N ASP A 522 -18.87 -10.94 -34.03
CA ASP A 522 -18.68 -9.66 -33.35
C ASP A 522 -17.23 -9.12 -33.48
N ARG A 523 -16.27 -9.95 -33.90
CA ARG A 523 -14.88 -9.51 -34.11
C ARG A 523 -14.76 -8.81 -35.47
N PRO A 524 -14.17 -7.60 -35.54
CA PRO A 524 -14.17 -6.77 -36.74
C PRO A 524 -13.57 -7.48 -37.96
N LEU A 525 -12.44 -8.17 -37.81
CA LEU A 525 -11.79 -8.89 -38.91
C LEU A 525 -12.63 -10.05 -39.47
N ILE A 526 -13.47 -10.67 -38.65
CA ILE A 526 -14.34 -11.80 -39.06
C ILE A 526 -15.65 -11.26 -39.63
N ARG A 527 -16.15 -10.15 -39.08
CA ARG A 527 -17.30 -9.41 -39.64
C ARG A 527 -17.04 -8.97 -41.08
N ASP A 528 -15.81 -8.59 -41.40
CA ASP A 528 -15.44 -8.15 -42.76
C ASP A 528 -15.50 -9.29 -43.79
N LEU A 529 -15.51 -10.56 -43.37
CA LEU A 529 -15.77 -11.71 -44.25
C LEU A 529 -17.25 -11.88 -44.59
N LEU A 530 -18.17 -11.34 -43.77
CA LEU A 530 -19.61 -11.58 -43.90
C LEU A 530 -20.18 -11.23 -45.28
N PRO A 531 -19.80 -10.12 -45.94
CA PRO A 531 -20.29 -9.83 -47.30
C PRO A 531 -19.88 -10.89 -48.33
N SER A 532 -18.62 -11.35 -48.27
CA SER A 532 -18.10 -12.37 -49.20
C SER A 532 -18.77 -13.73 -49.00
N LEU A 533 -19.09 -14.05 -47.74
CA LEU A 533 -19.86 -15.20 -47.30
C LEU A 533 -21.27 -15.20 -47.91
N LEU A 534 -22.00 -14.08 -47.77
CA LEU A 534 -23.36 -13.92 -48.28
C LEU A 534 -23.42 -14.15 -49.80
N VAL A 535 -22.49 -13.54 -50.54
CA VAL A 535 -22.42 -13.70 -52.01
C VAL A 535 -22.15 -15.15 -52.40
N ARG A 536 -21.26 -15.85 -51.68
CA ARG A 536 -20.95 -17.25 -51.98
C ARG A 536 -22.14 -18.18 -51.76
N VAL A 537 -22.91 -17.95 -50.69
CA VAL A 537 -24.15 -18.70 -50.40
C VAL A 537 -25.17 -18.47 -51.49
N GLU A 538 -25.36 -17.23 -51.93
CA GLU A 538 -26.29 -16.90 -53.03
C GLU A 538 -25.95 -17.68 -54.30
N VAL A 539 -24.67 -17.71 -54.68
CA VAL A 539 -24.21 -18.46 -55.85
C VAL A 539 -24.51 -19.96 -55.71
N LEU A 540 -24.16 -20.57 -54.57
CA LEU A 540 -24.39 -22.01 -54.35
C LEU A 540 -25.89 -22.37 -54.32
N VAL A 541 -26.72 -21.51 -53.72
CA VAL A 541 -28.18 -21.67 -53.72
C VAL A 541 -28.74 -21.66 -55.14
N LEU A 542 -28.29 -20.72 -55.97
CA LEU A 542 -28.71 -20.65 -57.37
C LEU A 542 -28.25 -21.89 -58.15
N GLU A 543 -26.99 -22.31 -57.99
CA GLU A 543 -26.47 -23.53 -58.62
C GLU A 543 -27.25 -24.79 -58.20
N GLU A 544 -27.62 -24.91 -56.93
CA GLU A 544 -28.43 -26.03 -56.42
C GLU A 544 -29.85 -26.02 -56.99
N LEU A 545 -30.48 -24.84 -57.12
CA LEU A 545 -31.81 -24.70 -57.73
C LEU A 545 -31.78 -25.04 -59.22
N ASP A 546 -30.76 -24.59 -59.95
CA ASP A 546 -30.55 -24.92 -61.37
C ASP A 546 -30.36 -26.44 -61.55
N GLN A 547 -29.59 -27.09 -60.67
CA GLN A 547 -29.43 -28.55 -60.70
C GLN A 547 -30.75 -29.28 -60.44
N ILE A 548 -31.58 -28.82 -59.49
CA ILE A 548 -32.90 -29.39 -59.22
C ILE A 548 -33.82 -29.23 -60.44
N GLU A 549 -33.79 -28.07 -61.09
CA GLU A 549 -34.55 -27.82 -62.31
C GLU A 549 -34.11 -28.74 -63.45
N GLN A 550 -32.80 -28.85 -63.71
CA GLN A 550 -32.26 -29.74 -64.74
C GLN A 550 -32.59 -31.21 -64.47
N LEU A 551 -32.52 -31.65 -63.21
CA LEU A 551 -32.89 -33.00 -62.81
C LEU A 551 -34.38 -33.26 -62.99
N PHE A 552 -35.23 -32.27 -62.67
CA PHE A 552 -36.67 -32.35 -62.94
C PHE A 552 -36.95 -32.48 -64.44
N GLN A 553 -36.35 -31.60 -65.27
CA GLN A 553 -36.58 -31.58 -66.71
C GLN A 553 -36.10 -32.86 -67.41
N SER A 554 -34.94 -33.40 -67.02
CA SER A 554 -34.36 -34.61 -67.61
C SER A 554 -35.13 -35.89 -67.28
N GLN A 555 -35.70 -35.99 -66.07
CA GLN A 555 -36.33 -37.23 -65.58
C GLN A 555 -37.87 -37.23 -65.64
N ARG A 556 -38.51 -36.08 -65.91
CA ARG A 556 -39.97 -35.94 -66.01
C ARG A 556 -40.62 -36.83 -67.09
N GLY A 557 -39.86 -37.22 -68.11
CA GLY A 557 -40.32 -38.06 -69.23
C GLY A 557 -39.73 -39.48 -69.28
N ASP A 558 -38.84 -39.85 -68.35
CA ASP A 558 -38.09 -41.12 -68.42
C ASP A 558 -38.77 -42.22 -67.58
N PRO A 559 -39.30 -43.30 -68.19
CA PRO A 559 -39.93 -44.41 -67.48
C PRO A 559 -38.97 -45.32 -66.70
N GLU A 560 -37.65 -45.22 -66.93
CA GLU A 560 -36.65 -46.07 -66.26
C GLU A 560 -36.28 -45.57 -64.84
N VAL A 561 -36.40 -44.27 -64.58
CA VAL A 561 -36.07 -43.62 -63.28
C VAL A 561 -36.88 -44.20 -62.12
N PHE A 562 -38.09 -44.71 -62.39
CA PHE A 562 -39.03 -45.19 -61.38
C PHE A 562 -38.98 -46.71 -61.16
N ARG A 563 -38.17 -47.46 -61.94
CA ARG A 563 -38.06 -48.93 -61.84
C ARG A 563 -37.27 -49.43 -60.64
N GLY A 564 -36.43 -48.59 -60.03
CA GLY A 564 -35.59 -48.97 -58.88
C GLY A 564 -36.35 -49.09 -57.55
N SER A 565 -37.56 -48.54 -57.44
CA SER A 565 -38.35 -48.60 -56.21
C SER A 565 -39.09 -49.94 -56.12
N ARG A 566 -38.42 -50.95 -55.56
CA ARG A 566 -39.06 -52.24 -55.23
C ARG A 566 -40.29 -51.95 -54.35
N SER A 567 -41.50 -52.13 -54.91
CA SER A 567 -42.81 -52.18 -54.21
C SER A 567 -43.79 -50.97 -54.30
N ARG A 568 -43.75 -50.07 -55.28
CA ARG A 568 -44.84 -49.07 -55.47
C ARG A 568 -45.31 -48.96 -56.93
N SER A 569 -46.60 -48.67 -57.13
CA SER A 569 -47.17 -48.38 -58.46
C SER A 569 -46.48 -47.14 -59.07
N SER A 570 -46.28 -47.15 -60.39
CA SER A 570 -45.51 -46.12 -61.13
C SER A 570 -45.93 -44.68 -60.80
N THR A 571 -47.22 -44.43 -60.54
CA THR A 571 -47.77 -43.11 -60.21
C THR A 571 -47.40 -42.65 -58.79
N VAL A 572 -47.37 -43.56 -57.81
CA VAL A 572 -46.99 -43.22 -56.43
C VAL A 572 -45.49 -42.92 -56.35
N ALA A 573 -44.66 -43.64 -57.10
CA ALA A 573 -43.23 -43.37 -57.19
C ALA A 573 -42.95 -41.98 -57.79
N GLN A 574 -43.69 -41.58 -58.82
CA GLN A 574 -43.61 -40.24 -59.41
C GLN A 574 -43.99 -39.14 -58.43
N ILE A 575 -45.11 -39.28 -57.70
CA ILE A 575 -45.55 -38.32 -56.69
C ILE A 575 -44.52 -38.21 -55.54
N CYS A 576 -43.97 -39.35 -55.08
CA CYS A 576 -42.94 -39.34 -54.05
C CYS A 576 -41.67 -38.62 -54.52
N TRP A 577 -41.23 -38.84 -55.76
CA TRP A 577 -40.05 -38.18 -56.32
C TRP A 577 -40.27 -36.68 -56.51
N THR A 578 -41.42 -36.24 -57.04
CA THR A 578 -41.73 -34.81 -57.17
C THR A 578 -41.78 -34.13 -55.80
N HIS A 579 -42.34 -34.79 -54.79
CA HIS A 579 -42.37 -34.27 -53.43
C HIS A 579 -40.98 -34.23 -52.79
N GLN A 580 -40.07 -35.16 -53.12
CA GLN A 580 -38.68 -35.09 -52.69
C GLN A 580 -37.94 -33.90 -53.30
N LEU A 581 -38.18 -33.58 -54.57
CA LEU A 581 -37.61 -32.39 -55.21
C LEU A 581 -38.16 -31.09 -54.62
N GLU A 582 -39.47 -31.04 -54.37
CA GLU A 582 -40.11 -29.91 -53.67
C GLU A 582 -39.46 -29.68 -52.30
N ARG A 583 -39.32 -30.73 -51.49
CA ARG A 583 -38.66 -30.63 -50.17
C ARG A 583 -37.20 -30.20 -50.27
N ARG A 584 -36.47 -30.66 -51.29
CA ARG A 584 -35.08 -30.26 -51.52
C ARG A 584 -35.00 -28.76 -51.88
N THR A 585 -35.89 -28.26 -52.73
CA THR A 585 -36.00 -26.82 -53.04
C THR A 585 -36.33 -25.99 -51.80
N GLU A 586 -37.27 -26.46 -50.97
CA GLU A 586 -37.62 -25.78 -49.72
C GLU A 586 -36.43 -25.70 -48.74
N GLU A 587 -35.63 -26.75 -48.65
CA GLU A 587 -34.43 -26.81 -47.80
C GLU A 587 -33.34 -25.83 -48.26
N VAL A 588 -33.07 -25.77 -49.56
CA VAL A 588 -32.12 -24.82 -50.17
C VAL A 588 -32.56 -23.37 -49.93
N LEU A 589 -33.86 -23.07 -50.08
CA LEU A 589 -34.40 -21.74 -49.79
C LEU A 589 -34.38 -21.39 -48.29
N LYS A 590 -34.52 -22.40 -47.41
CA LYS A 590 -34.39 -22.22 -45.95
C LYS A 590 -32.95 -21.86 -45.58
N ASN A 591 -31.95 -22.44 -46.23
CA ASN A 591 -30.54 -22.10 -46.04
C ASN A 591 -30.29 -20.62 -46.34
N TYR A 592 -30.80 -20.13 -47.47
CA TYR A 592 -30.72 -18.71 -47.84
C TYR A 592 -31.38 -17.79 -46.80
N ARG A 593 -32.60 -18.11 -46.36
CA ARG A 593 -33.34 -17.33 -45.35
C ARG A 593 -32.67 -17.31 -43.98
N THR A 594 -31.96 -18.37 -43.62
CA THR A 594 -31.26 -18.45 -42.33
C THR A 594 -30.09 -17.47 -42.29
N ILE A 595 -29.45 -17.24 -43.43
CA ILE A 595 -28.29 -16.37 -43.57
C ILE A 595 -28.69 -14.92 -43.85
N GLN A 596 -29.81 -14.66 -44.53
CA GLN A 596 -30.34 -13.30 -44.75
C GLN A 596 -30.75 -12.58 -43.45
N ASN A 597 -31.03 -13.33 -42.38
CA ASN A 597 -31.42 -12.81 -41.07
C ASN A 597 -30.24 -12.64 -40.10
N LEU A 598 -29.01 -12.94 -40.54
CA LEU A 598 -27.74 -12.58 -39.86
C LEU A 598 -27.33 -11.19 -40.30
#